data_AF-A0A7C4E1Z1-F1
#
_entry.id   AF-A0A7C4E1Z1-F1
#
_cell.length_a   1.000
_cell.length_b   1.000
_cell.length_c   1.000
_cell.angle_alpha   90.00
_cell.angle_beta   90.00
_cell.angle_gamma   90.00
#
_symmetry.space_group_name_H-M   'P 1'
#
loop_
_entity.id
_entity.type
_entity.pdbx_description
1 polymer ?
#
loop_
_entity_poly.entity_id
_entity_poly.type
_entity_poly.pdbx_seq_one_letter_code
_entity_poly.pdbx_strand_id
1 'polypeptide(L)'
;MKTFLVAVVVVSLFAGAAAAAVAYSFVLGETEARYQKLLDDMRAENLELQSRLSEAENTVNRLRSDLSSLQTSLQTAENRAQQFSERINLLENRLNQLSSQLEAANTELKNLRSSMESIKNVMALLENDRVLISWLRSEPPGTREGDREYWNETRALAVKSDPNLVLTVDKILDNLDLYYDWVEQFPQLTDVTRDELIRWCPLYIDWLLNAPPGVEEYNNAVNQLREEILLTVIAHIDSLSRVLEG
;
A
#
# COMPACT_ATOMS: atom_id res chain seq x y z
N MET A 1 -141.32 38.91 26.68
CA MET A 1 -140.05 39.67 26.67
C MET A 1 -138.97 39.08 27.60
N LYS A 2 -139.26 38.69 28.85
CA LYS A 2 -138.24 38.18 29.80
C LYS A 2 -137.54 36.88 29.36
N THR A 3 -138.25 35.94 28.74
CA THR A 3 -137.70 34.66 28.25
C THR A 3 -136.71 34.83 27.09
N PHE A 4 -136.92 35.84 26.23
CA PHE A 4 -136.04 36.14 25.10
C PHE A 4 -134.71 36.76 25.57
N LEU A 5 -134.77 37.62 26.58
CA LEU A 5 -133.59 38.31 27.15
C LEU A 5 -132.66 37.32 27.88
N VAL A 6 -133.23 36.37 28.63
CA VAL A 6 -132.46 35.29 29.27
C VAL A 6 -131.80 34.39 28.22
N ALA A 7 -132.51 34.05 27.14
CA ALA A 7 -131.94 33.26 26.05
C ALA A 7 -130.77 33.98 25.36
N VAL A 8 -130.87 35.29 25.10
CA VAL A 8 -129.79 36.09 24.51
C VAL A 8 -128.57 36.17 25.44
N VAL A 9 -128.78 36.36 26.74
CA VAL A 9 -127.68 36.40 27.72
C VAL A 9 -126.98 35.04 27.80
N VAL A 10 -127.73 33.94 27.89
CA VAL A 10 -127.17 32.59 27.91
C VAL A 10 -126.40 32.29 26.62
N VAL A 11 -126.96 32.62 25.46
CA VAL A 11 -126.26 32.45 24.16
C VAL A 11 -125.00 33.30 24.08
N SER A 12 -125.02 34.54 24.57
CA SER A 12 -123.83 35.41 24.58
C SER A 12 -122.72 34.90 25.52
N LEU A 13 -123.10 34.26 26.63
CA LEU A 13 -122.19 33.72 27.61
C LEU A 13 -121.57 32.40 27.12
N PHE A 14 -122.37 31.55 26.48
CA PHE A 14 -121.88 30.38 25.75
C PHE A 14 -120.99 30.76 24.56
N ALA A 15 -121.34 31.81 23.80
CA ALA A 15 -120.52 32.32 22.70
C ALA A 15 -119.19 32.92 23.21
N GLY A 16 -119.22 33.66 24.31
CA GLY A 16 -118.02 34.19 24.97
C GLY A 16 -117.11 33.09 25.54
N ALA A 17 -117.69 32.07 26.18
CA ALA A 17 -116.96 30.91 26.68
C ALA A 17 -116.36 30.08 25.53
N ALA A 18 -117.09 29.90 24.42
CA ALA A 18 -116.60 29.23 23.23
C ALA A 18 -115.46 30.02 22.56
N ALA A 19 -115.59 31.35 22.44
CA ALA A 19 -114.54 32.22 21.90
C ALA A 19 -113.27 32.21 22.78
N ALA A 20 -113.44 32.25 24.11
CA ALA A 20 -112.32 32.14 25.05
C ALA A 20 -111.65 30.76 24.98
N ALA A 21 -112.42 29.68 24.87
CA ALA A 21 -111.89 28.33 24.73
C ALA A 21 -111.12 28.15 23.40
N VAL A 22 -111.60 28.75 22.31
CA VAL A 22 -110.91 28.76 21.00
C VAL A 22 -109.65 29.62 21.04
N ALA A 23 -109.69 30.77 21.70
CA ALA A 23 -108.50 31.62 21.86
C ALA A 23 -107.43 30.94 22.74
N TYR A 24 -107.85 30.29 23.84
CA TYR A 24 -106.96 29.51 24.68
C TYR A 24 -106.37 28.31 23.95
N SER A 25 -107.17 27.55 23.19
CA SER A 25 -106.68 26.39 22.44
C SER A 25 -105.74 26.78 21.30
N PHE A 26 -105.99 27.92 20.64
CA PHE A 26 -105.10 28.47 19.62
C PHE A 26 -103.75 28.92 20.20
N VAL A 27 -103.77 29.67 21.30
CA VAL A 27 -102.54 30.14 21.98
C VAL A 27 -101.76 28.96 22.57
N LEU A 28 -102.44 27.99 23.21
CA LEU A 28 -101.80 26.75 23.68
C LEU A 28 -101.17 26.00 22.52
N GLY A 29 -101.89 25.79 21.42
CA GLY A 29 -101.37 25.10 20.24
C GLY A 29 -100.14 25.77 19.64
N GLU A 30 -100.10 27.11 19.57
CA GLU A 30 -98.93 27.83 19.08
C GLU A 30 -97.74 27.72 20.05
N THR A 31 -97.97 27.79 21.35
CA THR A 31 -96.91 27.63 22.36
C THR A 31 -96.35 26.21 22.37
N GLU A 32 -97.20 25.18 22.34
CA GLU A 32 -96.80 23.77 22.27
C GLU A 32 -95.97 23.48 21.01
N ALA A 33 -96.39 24.02 19.86
CA ALA A 33 -95.66 23.88 18.60
C ALA A 33 -94.26 24.54 18.67
N ARG A 34 -94.13 25.71 19.31
CA ARG A 34 -92.83 26.36 19.52
C ARG A 34 -91.92 25.55 20.46
N TYR A 35 -92.47 25.00 21.54
CA TYR A 35 -91.71 24.16 22.47
C TYR A 35 -91.27 22.85 21.83
N GLN A 36 -92.13 22.20 21.03
CA GLN A 36 -91.77 21.01 20.25
C GLN A 36 -90.65 21.33 19.25
N LYS A 37 -90.78 22.43 18.50
CA LYS A 37 -89.74 22.84 17.57
C LYS A 37 -88.39 23.08 18.25
N LEU A 38 -88.40 23.78 19.40
CA LEU A 38 -87.18 24.01 20.18
C LEU A 38 -86.57 22.70 20.69
N LEU A 39 -87.40 21.76 21.17
CA LEU A 39 -86.94 20.43 21.60
C LEU A 39 -86.36 19.62 20.45
N ASP A 40 -86.95 19.70 19.27
CA ASP A 40 -86.47 19.01 18.08
C ASP A 40 -85.16 19.64 17.56
N ASP A 41 -85.03 20.96 17.55
CA ASP A 41 -83.78 21.66 17.21
C ASP A 41 -82.67 21.30 18.21
N MET A 42 -82.95 21.31 19.53
CA MET A 42 -81.97 20.91 20.55
C MET A 42 -81.58 19.43 20.46
N ARG A 43 -82.50 18.55 20.04
CA ARG A 43 -82.18 17.14 19.77
C ARG A 43 -81.29 16.99 18.55
N ALA A 44 -81.60 17.71 17.48
CA ALA A 44 -80.80 17.71 16.27
C ALA A 44 -79.38 18.21 16.54
N GLU A 45 -79.24 19.30 17.30
CA GLU A 45 -77.93 19.83 17.72
C GLU A 45 -77.17 18.84 18.61
N ASN A 46 -77.84 18.18 19.57
CA ASN A 46 -77.21 17.14 20.39
C ASN A 46 -76.71 15.95 19.55
N LEU A 47 -77.50 15.51 18.57
CA LEU A 47 -77.11 14.43 17.66
C LEU A 47 -75.90 14.84 16.81
N GLU A 48 -75.87 16.08 16.32
CA GLU A 48 -74.72 16.62 15.58
C GLU A 48 -73.47 16.67 16.46
N LEU A 49 -73.58 17.21 17.67
CA LEU A 49 -72.47 17.28 18.63
C LEU A 49 -71.95 15.89 19.00
N GLN A 50 -72.84 14.90 19.21
CA GLN A 50 -72.44 13.51 19.44
C GLN A 50 -71.69 12.92 18.24
N SER A 51 -72.14 13.21 17.03
CA SER A 51 -71.46 12.78 15.79
C SER A 51 -70.05 13.38 15.70
N ARG A 52 -69.92 14.69 15.92
CA ARG A 52 -68.62 15.40 15.89
C ARG A 52 -67.68 14.93 17.01
N LEU A 53 -68.22 14.63 18.20
CA LEU A 53 -67.45 14.06 19.31
C LEU A 53 -66.90 12.69 18.94
N SER A 54 -67.74 11.81 18.38
CA SER A 54 -67.32 10.48 17.90
C SER A 54 -66.26 10.57 16.81
N GLU A 55 -66.40 11.51 15.87
CA GLU A 55 -65.38 11.74 14.82
C GLU A 55 -64.06 12.25 15.40
N ALA A 56 -64.12 13.17 16.37
CA ALA A 56 -62.94 13.67 17.07
C ALA A 56 -62.24 12.55 17.86
N GLU A 57 -62.98 11.71 18.59
CA GLU A 57 -62.44 10.55 19.30
C GLU A 57 -61.75 9.56 18.35
N ASN A 58 -62.37 9.26 17.21
CA ASN A 58 -61.78 8.41 16.18
C ASN A 58 -60.49 9.01 15.63
N THR A 59 -60.46 10.33 15.41
CA THR A 59 -59.26 11.05 14.95
C THR A 59 -58.14 11.01 15.99
N VAL A 60 -58.45 11.24 17.27
CA VAL A 60 -57.48 11.12 18.37
C VAL A 60 -56.90 9.71 18.45
N ASN A 61 -57.74 8.68 18.31
CA ASN A 61 -57.28 7.29 18.35
C ASN A 61 -56.35 6.96 17.17
N ARG A 62 -56.65 7.45 15.96
CA ARG A 62 -55.75 7.32 14.81
C ARG A 62 -54.42 8.02 15.04
N LEU A 63 -54.44 9.28 15.48
CA LEU A 63 -53.21 10.03 15.77
C LEU A 63 -52.34 9.37 16.85
N ARG A 64 -52.95 8.78 17.88
CA ARG A 64 -52.22 8.00 18.89
C ARG A 64 -51.56 6.75 18.29
N SER A 65 -52.26 6.04 17.40
CA SER A 65 -51.69 4.90 16.69
C SER A 65 -50.52 5.31 15.79
N ASP A 66 -50.68 6.40 15.04
CA ASP A 66 -49.63 6.93 14.16
C ASP A 66 -48.41 7.38 14.96
N LEU A 67 -48.61 8.04 16.10
CA LEU A 67 -47.53 8.47 16.98
C LEU A 67 -46.75 7.28 17.55
N SER A 68 -47.43 6.21 17.95
CA SER A 68 -46.80 4.96 18.41
C SER A 68 -45.98 4.28 17.30
N SER A 69 -46.52 4.26 16.08
CA SER A 69 -45.82 3.74 14.90
C SER A 69 -44.56 4.56 14.57
N LEU A 70 -44.67 5.89 14.61
CA LEU A 70 -43.55 6.80 14.40
C LEU A 70 -42.46 6.65 15.46
N GLN A 71 -42.83 6.50 16.73
CA GLN A 71 -41.87 6.24 17.82
C GLN A 71 -41.10 4.93 17.58
N THR A 72 -41.80 3.86 17.19
CA THR A 72 -41.16 2.57 16.87
C THR A 72 -40.21 2.68 15.67
N SER A 73 -40.62 3.44 14.66
CA SER A 73 -39.81 3.69 13.46
C SER A 73 -38.56 4.50 13.79
N LEU A 74 -38.69 5.52 14.65
CA LEU A 74 -37.58 6.35 15.13
C LEU A 74 -36.56 5.50 15.90
N GLN A 75 -37.02 4.69 16.86
CA GLN A 75 -36.14 3.80 17.62
C GLN A 75 -35.38 2.83 16.70
N THR A 76 -36.06 2.31 15.68
CA THR A 76 -35.44 1.41 14.69
C THR A 76 -34.38 2.14 13.87
N ALA A 77 -34.65 3.38 13.47
CA ALA A 77 -33.70 4.21 12.72
C ALA A 77 -32.47 4.56 13.57
N GLU A 78 -32.66 4.91 14.84
CA GLU A 78 -31.57 5.18 15.79
C GLU A 78 -30.67 3.95 15.99
N ASN A 79 -31.25 2.77 16.19
CA ASN A 79 -30.49 1.53 16.33
C ASN A 79 -29.66 1.23 15.07
N ARG A 80 -30.23 1.47 13.87
CA ARG A 80 -29.50 1.31 12.60
C ARG A 80 -28.37 2.34 12.46
N ALA A 81 -28.59 3.58 12.87
CA ALA A 81 -27.57 4.62 12.85
C ALA A 81 -26.39 4.26 13.77
N GLN A 82 -26.66 3.72 14.97
CA GLN A 82 -25.63 3.22 15.87
C GLN A 82 -24.83 2.07 15.24
N GLN A 83 -25.51 1.08 14.66
CA GLN A 83 -24.84 -0.03 13.96
C GLN A 83 -23.97 0.44 12.79
N PHE A 84 -24.43 1.43 12.02
CA PHE A 84 -23.61 2.01 10.95
C PHE A 84 -22.40 2.75 11.49
N SER A 85 -22.54 3.50 12.59
CA SER A 85 -21.41 4.17 13.26
C SER A 85 -20.35 3.17 13.71
N GLU A 86 -20.75 2.07 14.34
CA GLU A 86 -19.84 0.99 14.74
C GLU A 86 -19.12 0.35 13.55
N ARG A 87 -19.85 0.10 12.45
CA ARG A 87 -19.26 -0.44 11.22
C ARG A 87 -18.27 0.52 10.57
N ILE A 88 -18.55 1.83 10.59
CA ILE A 88 -17.63 2.86 10.08
C ILE A 88 -16.35 2.84 10.92
N ASN A 89 -16.45 2.87 12.25
CA ASN A 89 -15.27 2.81 13.13
C ASN A 89 -14.44 1.53 12.90
N LEU A 90 -15.10 0.39 12.69
CA LEU A 90 -14.40 -0.85 12.37
C LEU A 90 -13.67 -0.78 11.02
N LEU A 91 -14.31 -0.20 10.00
CA LEU A 91 -13.71 -0.03 8.68
C LEU A 91 -12.53 0.94 8.70
N GLU A 92 -12.63 2.04 9.43
CA GLU A 92 -11.53 3.00 9.63
C GLU A 92 -10.32 2.33 10.30
N ASN A 93 -10.55 1.55 11.35
CA ASN A 93 -9.48 0.79 12.00
C ASN A 93 -8.80 -0.21 11.05
N ARG A 94 -9.59 -0.92 10.23
CA ARG A 94 -9.04 -1.84 9.22
C ARG A 94 -8.25 -1.10 8.15
N LEU A 95 -8.73 0.06 7.70
CA LEU A 95 -8.04 0.89 6.71
C LEU A 95 -6.68 1.37 7.26
N ASN A 96 -6.64 1.82 8.51
CA ASN A 96 -5.40 2.22 9.16
C ASN A 96 -4.41 1.05 9.26
N GLN A 97 -4.87 -0.14 9.65
CA GLN A 97 -4.03 -1.34 9.69
C GLN A 97 -3.48 -1.72 8.30
N LEU A 98 -4.33 -1.70 7.28
CA LEU A 98 -3.90 -1.98 5.90
C LEU A 98 -2.91 -0.92 5.39
N SER A 99 -3.09 0.35 5.75
CA SER A 99 -2.16 1.42 5.40
C SER A 99 -0.78 1.18 6.02
N SER A 100 -0.72 0.85 7.32
CA SER A 100 0.56 0.52 7.98
C SER A 100 1.23 -0.71 7.36
N GLN A 101 0.46 -1.75 7.02
CA GLN A 101 0.99 -2.94 6.35
C GLN A 101 1.55 -2.60 4.97
N LEU A 102 0.87 -1.74 4.20
CA LEU A 102 1.33 -1.32 2.88
C LEU A 102 2.62 -0.51 2.97
N GLU A 103 2.75 0.38 3.95
CA GLU A 103 3.98 1.14 4.19
C GLU A 103 5.17 0.25 4.57
N ALA A 104 4.94 -0.74 5.43
CA ALA A 104 5.94 -1.73 5.81
C ALA A 104 6.40 -2.55 4.59
N ALA A 105 5.45 -3.08 3.81
CA ALA A 105 5.74 -3.84 2.60
C ALA A 105 6.50 -3.00 1.55
N ASN A 106 6.15 -1.73 1.40
CA ASN A 106 6.86 -0.82 0.49
C ASN A 106 8.30 -0.55 0.94
N THR A 107 8.54 -0.48 2.25
CA THR A 107 9.89 -0.32 2.82
C THR A 107 10.72 -1.58 2.58
N GLU A 108 10.14 -2.75 2.81
CA GLU A 108 10.78 -4.04 2.53
C GLU A 108 11.14 -4.19 1.04
N LEU A 109 10.22 -3.83 0.13
CA LEU A 109 10.49 -3.85 -1.31
C LEU A 109 11.63 -2.91 -1.72
N LYS A 110 11.74 -1.72 -1.11
CA LYS A 110 12.86 -0.81 -1.35
C LYS A 110 14.18 -1.41 -0.88
N ASN A 111 14.20 -2.04 0.28
CA ASN A 111 15.39 -2.70 0.82
C ASN A 111 15.82 -3.85 -0.09
N LEU A 112 14.89 -4.74 -0.45
CA LEU A 112 15.15 -5.85 -1.39
C LEU A 112 15.69 -5.36 -2.72
N ARG A 113 15.14 -4.26 -3.27
CA ARG A 113 15.65 -3.66 -4.51
C ARG A 113 17.09 -3.16 -4.37
N SER A 114 17.42 -2.55 -3.23
CA SER A 114 18.78 -2.08 -2.93
C SER A 114 19.77 -3.25 -2.79
N SER A 115 19.38 -4.31 -2.09
CA SER A 115 20.18 -5.53 -1.98
C SER A 115 20.40 -6.17 -3.35
N MET A 116 19.35 -6.28 -4.18
CA MET A 116 19.47 -6.82 -5.54
C MET A 116 20.44 -6.02 -6.42
N GLU A 117 20.40 -4.68 -6.37
CA GLU A 117 21.34 -3.84 -7.13
C GLU A 117 22.77 -4.04 -6.62
N SER A 118 22.96 -4.17 -5.31
CA SER A 118 24.27 -4.44 -4.70
C SER A 118 24.82 -5.80 -5.13
N ILE A 119 23.99 -6.86 -5.11
CA ILE A 119 24.35 -8.20 -5.61
C ILE A 119 24.76 -8.12 -7.08
N LYS A 120 23.99 -7.41 -7.91
CA LYS A 120 24.28 -7.25 -9.34
C LYS A 120 25.65 -6.60 -9.58
N ASN A 121 25.97 -5.56 -8.81
CA ASN A 121 27.26 -4.87 -8.92
C ASN A 121 28.42 -5.79 -8.52
N VAL A 122 28.31 -6.51 -7.41
CA VAL A 122 29.35 -7.45 -6.96
C VAL A 122 29.51 -8.62 -7.94
N MET A 123 28.41 -9.16 -8.48
CA MET A 123 28.47 -10.21 -9.50
C MET A 123 29.20 -9.76 -10.77
N ALA A 124 29.02 -8.50 -11.20
CA ALA A 124 29.75 -7.97 -12.35
C ALA A 124 31.27 -7.90 -12.09
N LEU A 125 31.68 -7.56 -10.87
CA LEU A 125 33.09 -7.59 -10.46
C LEU A 125 33.63 -9.03 -10.46
N LEU A 126 32.90 -9.97 -9.87
CA LEU A 126 33.30 -11.39 -9.86
C LEU A 126 33.37 -12.01 -11.27
N GLU A 127 32.54 -11.53 -12.21
CA GLU A 127 32.64 -11.94 -13.61
C GLU A 127 33.95 -11.44 -14.25
N ASN A 128 34.35 -10.19 -13.97
CA ASN A 128 35.64 -9.65 -14.40
C ASN A 128 36.81 -10.42 -13.77
N ASP A 129 36.73 -10.70 -12.46
CA ASP A 129 37.72 -11.50 -11.74
C ASP A 129 37.88 -12.90 -12.34
N ARG A 130 36.76 -13.55 -12.67
CA ARG A 130 36.76 -14.87 -13.32
C ARG A 130 37.47 -14.83 -14.67
N VAL A 131 37.22 -13.81 -15.49
CA VAL A 131 37.89 -13.66 -16.79
C VAL A 131 39.39 -13.45 -16.60
N LEU A 132 39.80 -12.59 -15.66
CA LEU A 132 41.19 -12.34 -15.34
C LEU A 132 41.91 -13.60 -14.85
N ILE A 133 41.32 -14.35 -13.92
CA ILE A 133 41.88 -15.63 -13.45
C ILE A 133 41.96 -16.64 -14.58
N SER A 134 40.93 -16.72 -15.44
CA SER A 134 40.95 -17.61 -16.59
C SER A 134 42.05 -17.26 -17.58
N TRP A 135 42.34 -15.97 -17.76
CA TRP A 135 43.45 -15.49 -18.58
C TRP A 135 44.81 -15.86 -17.96
N LEU A 136 44.97 -15.62 -16.66
CA LEU A 136 46.21 -15.94 -15.93
C LEU A 136 46.54 -17.43 -15.86
N ARG A 137 45.52 -18.28 -16.04
CA ARG A 137 45.74 -19.73 -16.18
C ARG A 137 46.48 -20.07 -17.48
N SER A 138 46.35 -19.26 -18.52
CA SER A 138 47.21 -19.37 -19.69
C SER A 138 48.59 -18.82 -19.31
N GLU A 139 49.62 -19.63 -19.50
CA GLU A 139 51.00 -19.23 -19.25
C GLU A 139 51.48 -18.22 -20.32
N PRO A 140 52.42 -17.32 -19.97
CA PRO A 140 53.06 -16.44 -20.95
C PRO A 140 53.74 -17.27 -22.05
N PRO A 141 53.70 -16.81 -23.32
CA PRO A 141 54.26 -17.56 -24.46
C PRO A 141 55.78 -17.74 -24.41
N GLY A 142 56.51 -17.04 -23.54
CA GLY A 142 57.95 -17.20 -23.36
C GLY A 142 58.79 -16.53 -24.44
N THR A 143 58.22 -15.57 -25.15
CA THR A 143 58.92 -14.69 -26.09
C THR A 143 58.74 -13.23 -25.66
N ARG A 144 59.74 -12.38 -25.93
CA ARG A 144 59.73 -10.97 -25.52
C ARG A 144 58.45 -10.25 -25.98
N GLU A 145 58.12 -10.36 -27.26
CA GLU A 145 56.93 -9.73 -27.84
C GLU A 145 55.64 -10.39 -27.33
N GLY A 146 55.63 -11.72 -27.19
CA GLY A 146 54.44 -12.45 -26.75
C GLY A 146 54.10 -12.20 -25.28
N ASP A 147 55.09 -12.15 -24.40
CA ASP A 147 54.90 -11.83 -22.99
C ASP A 147 54.49 -10.36 -22.82
N ARG A 148 55.03 -9.45 -23.65
CA ARG A 148 54.58 -8.06 -23.67
C ARG A 148 53.10 -7.94 -24.04
N GLU A 149 52.66 -8.65 -25.07
CA GLU A 149 51.25 -8.70 -25.44
C GLU A 149 50.41 -9.31 -24.32
N TYR A 150 50.85 -10.43 -23.74
CA TYR A 150 50.20 -11.09 -22.63
C TYR A 150 49.99 -10.17 -21.42
N TRP A 151 51.02 -9.40 -21.02
CA TRP A 151 50.93 -8.48 -19.89
C TRP A 151 50.08 -7.24 -20.21
N ASN A 152 50.09 -6.75 -21.46
CA ASN A 152 49.17 -5.68 -21.87
C ASN A 152 47.70 -6.12 -21.85
N GLU A 153 47.40 -7.35 -22.28
CA GLU A 153 46.04 -7.91 -22.16
C GLU A 153 45.67 -8.15 -20.69
N THR A 154 46.61 -8.63 -19.87
CA THR A 154 46.42 -8.76 -18.42
C THR A 154 46.08 -7.40 -17.80
N ARG A 155 46.74 -6.33 -18.21
CA ARG A 155 46.46 -4.95 -17.78
C ARG A 155 45.03 -4.53 -18.12
N ALA A 156 44.58 -4.83 -19.34
CA ALA A 156 43.24 -4.49 -19.83
C ALA A 156 42.12 -5.27 -19.12
N LEU A 157 42.41 -6.46 -18.61
CA LEU A 157 41.50 -7.24 -17.77
C LEU A 157 41.53 -6.78 -16.32
N ALA A 158 42.73 -6.51 -15.78
CA ALA A 158 42.95 -6.06 -14.41
C ALA A 158 42.18 -4.77 -14.11
N VAL A 159 42.20 -3.78 -15.01
CA VAL A 159 41.47 -2.50 -14.81
C VAL A 159 39.96 -2.67 -14.62
N LYS A 160 39.37 -3.75 -15.16
CA LYS A 160 37.93 -4.04 -15.03
C LYS A 160 37.60 -4.73 -13.70
N SER A 161 38.57 -5.42 -13.11
CA SER A 161 38.46 -6.10 -11.82
C SER A 161 38.77 -5.13 -10.68
N ASP A 162 39.99 -4.59 -10.65
CA ASP A 162 40.43 -3.57 -9.70
C ASP A 162 41.51 -2.68 -10.36
N PRO A 163 41.26 -1.36 -10.48
CA PRO A 163 42.24 -0.42 -11.05
C PRO A 163 43.62 -0.43 -10.38
N ASN A 164 43.73 -0.83 -9.10
CA ASN A 164 45.02 -0.84 -8.40
C ASN A 164 45.97 -1.91 -8.94
N LEU A 165 45.44 -3.01 -9.48
CA LEU A 165 46.22 -4.10 -10.07
C LEU A 165 47.04 -3.64 -11.29
N VAL A 166 46.59 -2.58 -11.97
CA VAL A 166 47.28 -2.01 -13.12
C VAL A 166 48.69 -1.55 -12.77
N LEU A 167 48.89 -1.02 -11.56
CA LEU A 167 50.20 -0.56 -11.09
C LEU A 167 51.20 -1.70 -11.03
N THR A 168 50.75 -2.88 -10.62
CA THR A 168 51.59 -4.06 -10.52
C THR A 168 51.88 -4.64 -11.89
N VAL A 169 50.91 -4.61 -12.82
CA VAL A 169 51.14 -4.99 -14.22
C VAL A 169 52.11 -4.03 -14.92
N ASP A 170 52.03 -2.73 -14.64
CA ASP A 170 52.94 -1.73 -15.21
C ASP A 170 54.39 -1.97 -14.73
N LYS A 171 54.59 -2.34 -13.46
CA LYS A 171 55.92 -2.76 -12.96
C LYS A 171 56.48 -4.00 -13.67
N ILE A 172 55.61 -4.95 -14.05
CA ILE A 172 56.01 -6.13 -14.83
C ILE A 172 56.47 -5.70 -16.22
N LEU A 173 55.70 -4.83 -16.88
CA LEU A 173 56.03 -4.31 -18.21
C LEU A 173 57.33 -3.51 -18.23
N ASP A 174 57.58 -2.69 -17.20
CA ASP A 174 58.80 -1.88 -17.06
C ASP A 174 60.07 -2.75 -16.92
N ASN A 175 59.96 -3.90 -16.25
CA ASN A 175 61.09 -4.82 -16.03
C ASN A 175 61.21 -5.94 -17.07
N LEU A 176 60.24 -6.05 -17.99
CA LEU A 176 60.17 -7.11 -18.99
C LEU A 176 61.39 -7.13 -19.92
N ASP A 177 61.81 -5.95 -20.40
CA ASP A 177 62.97 -5.87 -21.30
C ASP A 177 64.26 -6.27 -20.60
N LEU A 178 64.45 -5.86 -19.34
CA LEU A 178 65.62 -6.26 -18.54
C LEU A 178 65.65 -7.76 -18.28
N TYR A 179 64.48 -8.37 -18.08
CA TYR A 179 64.34 -9.81 -17.94
C TYR A 179 64.78 -10.53 -19.23
N TYR A 180 64.25 -10.13 -20.38
CA TYR A 180 64.60 -10.76 -21.66
C TYR A 180 66.04 -10.48 -22.09
N ASP A 181 66.59 -9.30 -21.81
CA ASP A 181 68.01 -8.99 -22.06
C ASP A 181 68.93 -9.93 -21.26
N TRP A 182 68.56 -10.32 -20.03
CA TRP A 182 69.27 -11.32 -19.25
C TRP A 182 69.06 -12.75 -19.78
N VAL A 183 67.82 -13.12 -20.14
CA VAL A 183 67.52 -14.44 -20.73
C VAL A 183 68.25 -14.63 -22.06
N GLU A 184 68.37 -13.61 -22.90
CA GLU A 184 69.05 -13.69 -24.19
C GLU A 184 70.58 -13.72 -24.07
N GLN A 185 71.13 -13.24 -22.95
CA GLN A 185 72.54 -13.46 -22.58
C GLN A 185 72.82 -14.92 -22.20
N PHE A 186 71.78 -15.77 -22.11
CA PHE A 186 71.94 -17.19 -21.88
C PHE A 186 72.80 -17.81 -22.99
N PRO A 187 73.84 -18.56 -22.63
CA PRO A 187 74.65 -19.18 -23.65
C PRO A 187 73.93 -20.35 -24.34
N GLN A 188 73.70 -20.24 -25.66
CA GLN A 188 73.01 -21.29 -26.42
C GLN A 188 73.86 -22.57 -26.50
N LEU A 189 73.30 -23.68 -26.01
CA LEU A 189 73.94 -25.00 -26.06
C LEU A 189 73.55 -25.72 -27.36
N THR A 190 74.44 -25.76 -28.34
CA THR A 190 74.33 -26.65 -29.51
C THR A 190 75.51 -27.63 -29.53
N ASP A 191 75.20 -28.92 -29.70
CA ASP A 191 76.13 -30.08 -29.75
C ASP A 191 77.03 -30.27 -28.51
N VAL A 192 76.49 -30.83 -27.43
CA VAL A 192 77.18 -30.94 -26.13
C VAL A 192 78.12 -32.14 -26.06
N THR A 193 79.43 -31.93 -26.22
CA THR A 193 80.46 -32.88 -25.76
C THR A 193 80.79 -32.71 -24.27
N ARG A 194 81.36 -33.74 -23.63
CA ARG A 194 81.71 -33.71 -22.19
C ARG A 194 82.69 -32.57 -21.85
N ASP A 195 83.63 -32.28 -22.73
CA ASP A 195 84.64 -31.24 -22.51
C ASP A 195 84.07 -29.83 -22.68
N GLU A 196 83.08 -29.66 -23.57
CA GLU A 196 82.33 -28.41 -23.67
C GLU A 196 81.46 -28.16 -22.45
N LEU A 197 80.83 -29.20 -21.89
CA LEU A 197 80.04 -29.07 -20.65
C LEU A 197 80.89 -28.53 -19.49
N ILE A 198 82.11 -29.03 -19.31
CA ILE A 198 83.04 -28.56 -18.26
C ILE A 198 83.42 -27.09 -18.47
N ARG A 199 83.56 -26.66 -19.73
CA ARG A 199 83.83 -25.26 -20.10
C ARG A 199 82.62 -24.34 -19.90
N TRP A 200 81.41 -24.88 -20.05
CA TRP A 200 80.14 -24.14 -19.89
C TRP A 200 79.75 -23.93 -18.43
N CYS A 201 80.05 -24.86 -17.53
CA CYS A 201 79.64 -24.80 -16.13
C CYS A 201 79.97 -23.45 -15.44
N PRO A 202 81.18 -22.87 -15.57
CA PRO A 202 81.48 -21.57 -14.97
C PRO A 202 80.67 -20.41 -15.57
N LEU A 203 80.41 -20.42 -16.89
CA LEU A 203 79.63 -19.38 -17.59
C LEU A 203 78.15 -19.45 -17.19
N TYR A 204 77.62 -20.65 -17.04
CA TYR A 204 76.26 -20.87 -16.56
C TYR A 204 76.09 -20.39 -15.11
N ILE A 205 77.05 -20.74 -14.23
CA ILE A 205 77.04 -20.28 -12.84
C ILE A 205 77.17 -18.75 -12.76
N ASP A 206 78.04 -18.15 -13.57
CA ASP A 206 78.24 -16.70 -13.62
C ASP A 206 76.98 -15.96 -14.11
N TRP A 207 76.35 -16.44 -15.20
CA TRP A 207 75.08 -15.92 -15.70
C TRP A 207 73.95 -16.01 -14.66
N LEU A 208 73.88 -17.12 -13.93
CA LEU A 208 72.87 -17.36 -12.90
C LEU A 208 73.08 -16.47 -11.67
N LEU A 209 74.33 -16.27 -11.24
CA LEU A 209 74.66 -15.51 -10.03
C LEU A 209 74.73 -13.99 -10.26
N ASN A 210 74.90 -13.54 -11.51
CA ASN A 210 74.99 -12.13 -11.88
C ASN A 210 73.70 -11.59 -12.55
N ALA A 211 72.54 -12.14 -12.19
CA ALA A 211 71.26 -11.63 -12.70
C ALA A 211 71.08 -10.14 -12.29
N PRO A 212 70.75 -9.24 -13.22
CA PRO A 212 70.52 -7.84 -12.90
C PRO A 212 69.29 -7.68 -11.99
N PRO A 213 69.24 -6.62 -11.15
CA PRO A 213 68.11 -6.39 -10.22
C PRO A 213 66.73 -6.43 -10.89
N GLY A 214 66.61 -5.97 -12.15
CA GLY A 214 65.37 -6.00 -12.91
C GLY A 214 64.77 -7.40 -13.13
N VAL A 215 65.59 -8.46 -13.14
CA VAL A 215 65.11 -9.85 -13.23
C VAL A 215 64.41 -10.27 -11.94
N GLU A 216 64.96 -9.89 -10.79
CA GLU A 216 64.34 -10.15 -9.50
C GLU A 216 63.06 -9.32 -9.35
N GLU A 217 63.09 -8.05 -9.74
CA GLU A 217 61.92 -7.15 -9.74
C GLU A 217 60.79 -7.65 -10.64
N TYR A 218 61.09 -8.20 -11.83
CA TYR A 218 60.10 -8.83 -12.70
C TYR A 218 59.41 -10.01 -11.99
N ASN A 219 60.19 -10.97 -11.47
CA ASN A 219 59.65 -12.15 -10.81
C ASN A 219 58.84 -11.79 -9.54
N ASN A 220 59.34 -10.81 -8.77
CA ASN A 220 58.64 -10.30 -7.59
C ASN A 220 57.33 -9.61 -7.97
N ALA A 221 57.30 -8.80 -9.03
CA ALA A 221 56.09 -8.14 -9.51
C ALA A 221 55.05 -9.15 -10.02
N VAL A 222 55.48 -10.22 -10.70
CA VAL A 222 54.60 -11.32 -11.14
C VAL A 222 53.98 -12.04 -9.94
N ASN A 223 54.77 -12.34 -8.90
CA ASN A 223 54.26 -12.98 -7.69
C ASN A 223 53.31 -12.06 -6.92
N GLN A 224 53.68 -10.78 -6.78
CA GLN A 224 52.85 -9.76 -6.16
C GLN A 224 51.50 -9.64 -6.84
N LEU A 225 51.47 -9.61 -8.19
CA LEU A 225 50.23 -9.52 -8.95
C LEU A 225 49.29 -10.70 -8.65
N ARG A 226 49.84 -11.92 -8.54
CA ARG A 226 49.05 -13.11 -8.22
C ARG A 226 48.43 -13.02 -6.84
N GLU A 227 49.18 -12.55 -5.84
CA GLU A 227 48.67 -12.37 -4.48
C GLU A 227 47.59 -11.29 -4.42
N GLU A 228 47.82 -10.14 -5.05
CA GLU A 228 46.86 -9.03 -5.09
C GLU A 228 45.55 -9.45 -5.75
N ILE A 229 45.61 -10.19 -6.88
CA ILE A 229 44.41 -10.69 -7.55
C ILE A 229 43.63 -11.65 -6.66
N LEU A 230 44.30 -12.58 -5.96
CA LEU A 230 43.62 -13.47 -5.02
C LEU A 230 42.93 -12.69 -3.90
N LEU A 231 43.59 -11.67 -3.36
CA LEU A 231 43.02 -10.81 -2.32
C LEU A 231 41.82 -10.01 -2.83
N THR A 232 41.89 -9.44 -4.03
CA THR A 232 40.77 -8.74 -4.68
C THR A 232 39.56 -9.66 -4.84
N VAL A 233 39.78 -10.87 -5.35
CA VAL A 233 38.70 -11.86 -5.53
C VAL A 233 38.07 -12.25 -4.19
N ILE A 234 38.88 -12.50 -3.17
CA ILE A 234 38.39 -12.80 -1.82
C ILE A 234 37.56 -11.63 -1.29
N ALA A 235 38.03 -10.38 -1.46
CA ALA A 235 37.31 -9.20 -1.02
C ALA A 235 35.95 -9.05 -1.72
N HIS A 236 35.87 -9.32 -3.03
CA HIS A 236 34.60 -9.31 -3.76
C HIS A 236 33.66 -10.44 -3.33
N ILE A 237 34.17 -11.65 -3.05
CA ILE A 237 33.39 -12.76 -2.49
C ILE A 237 32.86 -12.41 -1.09
N ASP A 238 33.69 -11.84 -0.22
CA ASP A 238 33.29 -11.40 1.12
C ASP A 238 32.22 -10.31 1.04
N SER A 239 32.35 -9.38 0.09
CA SER A 239 31.34 -8.37 -0.17
C SER A 239 30.01 -9.00 -0.58
N LEU A 240 30.04 -10.05 -1.42
CA LEU A 240 28.84 -10.78 -1.80
C LEU A 240 28.20 -11.48 -0.59
N SER A 241 29.00 -12.14 0.25
CA SER A 241 28.51 -12.81 1.47
C SER A 241 27.79 -11.82 2.39
N ARG A 242 28.39 -10.65 2.63
CA ARG A 242 27.78 -9.60 3.46
C ARG A 242 26.45 -9.08 2.91
N VAL A 243 26.33 -8.96 1.59
CA VAL A 243 25.09 -8.52 0.95
C VAL A 243 24.01 -9.61 0.98
N LEU A 244 24.39 -10.89 1.01
CA LEU A 244 23.45 -12.01 1.12
C LEU A 244 23.00 -12.30 2.56
N GLU A 245 23.86 -12.01 3.54
CA GLU A 245 23.57 -12.18 4.98
C GLU A 245 22.78 -11.02 5.59
N GLY A 246 22.82 -9.83 4.99
CA GLY A 246 22.11 -8.63 5.42
C GLY A 246 20.74 -8.46 4.77
#